data_AF-A0A125Q1J1-F1
#
_entry.id   AF-A0A125Q1J1-F1
#
_cell.length_a   1.000
_cell.length_b   1.000
_cell.length_c   1.000
_cell.angle_alpha   90.00
_cell.angle_beta   90.00
_cell.angle_gamma   90.00
#
_symmetry.space_group_name_H-M   'P 1'
#
loop_
_entity.id
_entity.type
_entity.pdbx_description
1 polymer ?
#
loop_
_entity_poly.entity_id
_entity_poly.type
_entity_poly.pdbx_seq_one_letter_code
_entity_poly.pdbx_strand_id
1 'polypeptide(L)'
;MYHTNGTNAPGSTPRRRLPRLVGRVLAAWGVTAMVLVGTASPSFAGITGYSVAGTGGAGLMVRTSPYDANAGTVAVLGDGTGFTAECAVRGRNISGNSVWHRISAPASGWISDYYTNTPGFNQYLPNEPECTTTPPPTGTREDRAMAWARSVIGQAYTNGDLGDSNHQWDGWCDNFVGHAYGRAASGYASAIVHYNSLLSRGMIRTSGTPPAGALVFYAAASINGYYGHVMLSEGNGNYITSAATVRRVSLTWPGAPYLGWSYADPEWTGR
;
A
#
# COMPACT_ATOMS: atom_id res chain seq x y z
N MET A 1 37.38 44.13 27.11
CA MET A 1 38.62 43.35 26.95
C MET A 1 39.47 43.59 28.19
N TYR A 2 39.46 42.68 29.16
CA TYR A 2 40.55 42.33 30.08
C TYR A 2 40.06 41.24 31.04
N HIS A 3 40.86 40.18 31.15
CA HIS A 3 40.65 38.93 31.88
C HIS A 3 40.66 39.09 33.42
N THR A 4 40.04 38.19 34.18
CA THR A 4 40.72 37.04 34.85
C THR A 4 39.81 36.27 35.83
N ASN A 5 40.15 34.99 35.96
CA ASN A 5 39.55 33.88 36.71
C ASN A 5 40.07 33.76 38.16
N GLY A 6 39.32 33.01 38.98
CA GLY A 6 39.83 32.21 40.12
C GLY A 6 39.67 32.87 41.49
N THR A 7 39.43 32.19 42.63
CA THR A 7 39.46 30.77 43.02
C THR A 7 38.98 30.64 44.48
N ASN A 8 38.23 29.56 44.78
CA ASN A 8 38.23 28.67 45.98
C ASN A 8 38.35 29.18 47.46
N ALA A 9 37.26 28.91 48.22
CA ALA A 9 37.14 28.17 49.51
C ALA A 9 37.90 28.66 50.79
N PRO A 10 37.68 28.09 52.01
CA PRO A 10 36.56 27.34 52.60
C PRO A 10 36.09 27.95 53.97
N GLY A 11 34.93 27.53 54.48
CA GLY A 11 34.43 27.95 55.80
C GLY A 11 33.76 26.80 56.54
N SER A 12 34.43 26.35 57.60
CA SER A 12 34.14 25.18 58.43
C SER A 12 32.88 25.28 59.29
N THR A 13 32.37 24.09 59.60
CA THR A 13 31.19 23.68 60.37
C THR A 13 31.12 24.20 61.82
N PRO A 14 29.91 24.31 62.40
CA PRO A 14 29.73 23.79 63.75
C PRO A 14 28.50 22.89 63.96
N ARG A 15 28.77 21.75 64.61
CA ARG A 15 27.93 20.91 65.48
C ARG A 15 26.61 21.54 65.98
N ARG A 16 25.51 20.76 65.93
CA ARG A 16 24.96 20.02 67.11
C ARG A 16 23.60 19.36 66.82
N ARG A 17 23.55 18.08 67.25
CA ARG A 17 22.47 17.35 67.95
C ARG A 17 21.10 17.18 67.26
N LEU A 18 20.82 15.91 66.93
CA LEU A 18 19.48 15.36 66.69
C LEU A 18 18.52 15.62 67.87
N PRO A 19 17.21 15.66 67.55
CA PRO A 19 16.31 14.70 68.17
C PRO A 19 15.50 13.90 67.14
N ARG A 20 15.15 12.69 67.60
CA ARG A 20 14.33 11.66 66.96
C ARG A 20 12.93 12.16 66.61
N LEU A 21 12.37 11.69 65.50
CA LEU A 21 10.95 11.29 65.31
C LEU A 21 10.81 10.81 63.85
N VAL A 22 10.92 9.50 63.61
CA VAL A 22 9.78 8.61 63.33
C VAL A 22 8.88 9.17 62.22
N GLY A 23 9.09 8.68 61.00
CA GLY A 23 8.20 8.86 59.86
C GLY A 23 8.48 7.77 58.84
N ARG A 24 7.80 6.63 59.00
CA ARG A 24 7.81 5.54 58.03
C ARG A 24 7.21 6.07 56.71
N VAL A 25 8.04 6.15 55.66
CA VAL A 25 7.55 6.20 54.28
C VAL A 25 8.08 4.95 53.59
N LEU A 26 7.22 3.94 53.51
CA LEU A 26 7.41 2.83 52.57
C LEU A 26 7.08 3.37 51.19
N ALA A 27 8.11 3.75 50.43
CA ALA A 27 7.99 3.95 49.00
C ALA A 27 7.84 2.58 48.34
N ALA A 28 6.59 2.19 48.07
CA ALA A 28 6.30 1.04 47.23
C ALA A 28 6.69 1.40 45.79
N TRP A 29 7.87 0.93 45.35
CA TRP A 29 8.23 0.92 43.94
C TRP A 29 7.39 -0.15 43.24
N GLY A 30 6.25 0.26 42.69
CA GLY A 30 5.49 -0.57 41.76
C GLY A 30 6.31 -0.76 40.48
N VAL A 31 7.01 -1.89 40.39
CA VAL A 31 7.55 -2.37 39.11
C VAL A 31 6.34 -2.85 38.31
N THR A 32 5.79 -1.97 37.48
CA THR A 32 4.81 -2.37 36.48
C THR A 32 5.54 -3.20 35.44
N ALA A 33 5.50 -4.53 35.59
CA ALA A 33 5.93 -5.46 34.57
C ALA A 33 5.02 -5.28 33.35
N MET A 34 5.48 -4.51 32.37
CA MET A 34 4.86 -4.43 31.06
C MET A 34 5.06 -5.80 30.40
N VAL A 35 4.05 -6.67 30.50
CA VAL A 35 3.99 -7.90 29.71
C VAL A 35 3.79 -7.46 28.27
N LEU A 36 4.90 -7.30 27.55
CA LEU A 36 4.92 -7.24 26.10
C LEU A 36 4.42 -8.60 25.61
N VAL A 37 3.13 -8.69 25.31
CA VAL A 37 2.60 -9.74 24.45
C VAL A 37 3.14 -9.45 23.06
N GLY A 38 4.40 -9.82 22.81
CA GLY A 38 4.96 -9.86 21.47
C GLY A 38 4.19 -10.93 20.72
N THR A 39 3.31 -10.50 19.81
CA THR A 39 2.78 -11.42 18.79
C THR A 39 3.99 -11.93 18.02
N ALA A 40 4.36 -13.19 18.22
CA ALA A 40 5.33 -13.83 17.37
C ALA A 40 4.77 -13.79 15.95
N SER A 41 5.35 -12.95 15.08
CA SER A 41 5.05 -13.00 13.66
C SER A 41 5.28 -14.44 13.18
N PRO A 42 4.42 -14.98 12.32
CA PRO A 42 4.70 -16.29 11.73
C PRO A 42 6.08 -16.23 11.06
N SER A 43 7.01 -17.05 11.54
CA SER A 43 8.31 -17.20 10.92
C SER A 43 8.15 -18.14 9.73
N PHE A 44 8.10 -17.59 8.52
CA PHE A 44 8.28 -18.41 7.32
C PHE A 44 9.73 -18.88 7.26
N ALA A 45 9.95 -20.10 6.75
CA ALA A 45 11.29 -20.55 6.44
C ALA A 45 11.83 -19.67 5.29
N GLY A 46 12.82 -18.84 5.59
CA GLY A 46 13.40 -17.93 4.61
C GLY A 46 14.00 -18.69 3.42
N ILE A 47 13.67 -18.24 2.22
CA ILE A 47 14.21 -18.76 0.97
C ILE A 47 15.51 -18.03 0.67
N THR A 48 16.61 -18.78 0.63
CA THR A 48 17.97 -18.29 0.39
C THR A 48 18.56 -18.90 -0.89
N GLY A 49 19.71 -18.37 -1.34
CA GLY A 49 20.42 -18.88 -2.52
C GLY A 49 20.27 -18.00 -3.77
N TYR A 50 19.51 -16.91 -3.64
CA TYR A 50 19.36 -15.87 -4.66
C TYR A 50 20.09 -14.60 -4.26
N SER A 51 20.39 -13.77 -5.25
CA SER A 51 21.13 -12.53 -5.11
C SER A 51 20.63 -11.46 -6.06
N VAL A 52 20.92 -10.21 -5.71
CA VAL A 52 20.71 -9.06 -6.58
C VAL A 52 21.55 -9.20 -7.86
N ALA A 53 20.97 -8.85 -9.00
CA ALA A 53 21.63 -8.91 -10.30
C ALA A 53 21.05 -7.88 -11.27
N GLY A 54 21.83 -7.49 -12.28
CA GLY A 54 21.33 -6.68 -13.40
C GLY A 54 21.03 -5.21 -13.05
N THR A 55 21.58 -4.68 -11.95
CA THR A 55 21.37 -3.28 -11.56
C THR A 55 22.30 -2.30 -12.28
N GLY A 56 23.30 -2.81 -13.03
CA GLY A 56 24.26 -1.98 -13.74
C GLY A 56 25.19 -1.18 -12.81
N GLY A 57 25.39 -1.67 -11.58
CA GLY A 57 26.22 -1.01 -10.56
C GLY A 57 25.51 0.06 -9.73
N ALA A 58 24.25 0.39 -10.03
CA ALA A 58 23.46 1.33 -9.23
C ALA A 58 22.95 0.71 -7.91
N GLY A 59 22.87 -0.62 -7.85
CA GLY A 59 22.30 -1.37 -6.73
C GLY A 59 20.77 -1.40 -6.74
N LEU A 60 20.22 -2.39 -6.04
CA LEU A 60 18.79 -2.59 -5.85
C LEU A 60 18.33 -1.94 -4.56
N MET A 61 17.37 -1.02 -4.68
CA MET A 61 16.74 -0.38 -3.53
C MET A 61 15.82 -1.36 -2.80
N VAL A 62 16.08 -1.57 -1.51
CA VAL A 62 15.14 -2.18 -0.57
C VAL A 62 14.12 -1.12 -0.16
N ARG A 63 12.85 -1.33 -0.47
CA ARG A 63 11.79 -0.35 -0.27
C ARG A 63 10.93 -0.67 0.95
N THR A 64 10.34 0.37 1.53
CA THR A 64 9.34 0.22 2.60
C THR A 64 7.99 -0.32 2.10
N SER A 65 7.70 -0.16 0.80
CA SER A 65 6.46 -0.62 0.16
C SER A 65 6.76 -1.13 -1.26
N PRO A 66 6.15 -2.25 -1.69
CA PRO A 66 6.29 -2.77 -3.05
C PRO A 66 5.32 -2.10 -4.03
N TYR A 67 4.40 -1.25 -3.57
CA TYR A 67 3.33 -0.65 -4.37
C TYR A 67 3.63 0.79 -4.79
N ASP A 68 4.26 1.57 -3.91
CA ASP A 68 4.41 3.02 -4.09
C ASP A 68 5.67 3.38 -4.87
N ALA A 69 5.53 4.18 -5.93
CA ALA A 69 6.69 4.67 -6.69
C ALA A 69 7.64 5.54 -5.85
N ASN A 70 7.10 6.20 -4.82
CA ASN A 70 7.83 7.05 -3.87
C ASN A 70 8.11 6.34 -2.54
N ALA A 71 7.98 5.01 -2.48
CA ALA A 71 8.30 4.26 -1.27
C ALA A 71 9.74 4.57 -0.83
N GLY A 72 9.90 4.83 0.47
CA GLY A 72 11.20 5.12 1.07
C GLY A 72 12.18 3.97 0.86
N THR A 73 13.46 4.31 0.76
CA THR A 73 14.55 3.34 0.64
C THR A 73 15.11 3.04 2.02
N VAL A 74 15.06 1.76 2.40
CA VAL A 74 15.62 1.25 3.66
C VAL A 74 17.12 0.98 3.51
N ALA A 75 17.51 0.41 2.37
CA ALA A 75 18.88 0.06 2.05
C ALA A 75 19.07 0.00 0.53
N VAL A 76 20.32 -0.06 0.09
CA VAL A 76 20.70 -0.34 -1.30
C VAL A 76 21.61 -1.55 -1.31
N LEU A 77 21.28 -2.57 -2.08
CA LEU A 77 22.02 -3.83 -2.20
C LEU A 77 22.78 -3.85 -3.53
N GLY A 78 24.08 -4.09 -3.51
CA GLY A 78 24.88 -4.21 -4.74
C GLY A 78 24.62 -5.54 -5.48
N ASP A 79 24.93 -5.59 -6.77
CA ASP A 79 24.93 -6.85 -7.53
C ASP A 79 25.78 -7.92 -6.82
N GLY A 80 25.28 -9.17 -6.80
CA GLY A 80 25.88 -10.30 -6.08
C GLY A 80 25.52 -10.38 -4.59
N THR A 81 24.84 -9.37 -4.02
CA THR A 81 24.39 -9.42 -2.62
C THR A 81 23.29 -10.47 -2.48
N GLY A 82 23.55 -11.52 -1.70
CA GLY A 82 22.54 -12.52 -1.35
C GLY A 82 21.43 -11.96 -0.47
N PHE A 83 20.21 -12.47 -0.61
CA PHE A 83 19.07 -12.09 0.23
C PHE A 83 18.29 -13.31 0.74
N THR A 84 17.48 -13.09 1.76
CA THR A 84 16.53 -14.08 2.30
C THR A 84 15.11 -13.60 2.07
N ALA A 85 14.39 -14.24 1.16
CA ALA A 85 12.98 -13.95 0.89
C ALA A 85 12.07 -14.71 1.86
N GLU A 86 11.01 -14.07 2.31
CA GLU A 86 10.04 -14.65 3.26
C GLU A 86 8.73 -15.00 2.56
N CYS A 87 8.29 -14.12 1.67
CA CYS A 87 7.07 -14.21 0.91
C CYS A 87 7.09 -13.19 -0.25
N ALA A 88 6.23 -13.37 -1.23
CA ALA A 88 6.09 -12.44 -2.35
C ALA A 88 4.70 -11.80 -2.44
N VAL A 89 4.64 -10.67 -3.14
CA VAL A 89 3.40 -10.04 -3.60
C VAL A 89 3.52 -9.60 -5.05
N ARG A 90 2.39 -9.28 -5.67
CA ARG A 90 2.38 -8.51 -6.91
C ARG A 90 2.26 -7.01 -6.61
N GLY A 91 3.35 -6.30 -6.80
CA GLY A 91 3.49 -4.86 -6.53
C GLY A 91 3.57 -4.02 -7.80
N ARG A 92 4.35 -2.95 -7.75
CA ARG A 92 4.61 -2.04 -8.85
C ARG A 92 5.37 -2.73 -9.99
N ASN A 93 5.00 -2.46 -11.24
CA ASN A 93 5.80 -2.92 -12.39
C ASN A 93 7.20 -2.32 -12.40
N ILE A 94 8.21 -3.17 -12.55
CA ILE A 94 9.56 -2.80 -12.92
C ILE A 94 9.89 -3.57 -14.20
N SER A 95 9.87 -2.88 -15.34
CA SER A 95 10.30 -3.41 -16.64
C SER A 95 9.64 -4.75 -17.03
N GLY A 96 8.33 -4.86 -16.82
CA GLY A 96 7.50 -6.04 -17.10
C GLY A 96 7.38 -7.03 -15.94
N ASN A 97 8.09 -6.81 -14.83
CA ASN A 97 8.06 -7.68 -13.66
C ASN A 97 7.33 -7.01 -12.49
N SER A 98 6.29 -7.67 -11.98
CA SER A 98 5.45 -7.18 -10.89
C SER A 98 5.71 -7.91 -9.58
N VAL A 99 6.61 -8.88 -9.53
CA VAL A 99 6.91 -9.65 -8.32
C VAL A 99 7.84 -8.84 -7.43
N TRP A 100 7.45 -8.74 -6.16
CA TRP A 100 8.28 -8.17 -5.11
C TRP A 100 8.42 -9.16 -3.97
N HIS A 101 9.66 -9.39 -3.54
CA HIS A 101 9.97 -10.24 -2.40
C HIS A 101 10.05 -9.40 -1.14
N ARG A 102 9.32 -9.81 -0.11
CA ARG A 102 9.59 -9.39 1.27
C ARG A 102 10.87 -10.10 1.70
N ILE A 103 11.89 -9.35 2.04
CA ILE A 103 13.14 -9.90 2.56
C ILE A 103 13.31 -9.58 4.03
N SER A 104 14.02 -10.45 4.76
CA SER A 104 14.46 -10.21 6.14
C SER A 104 15.96 -9.99 6.29
N ALA A 105 16.75 -10.38 5.30
CA ALA A 105 18.19 -10.18 5.27
C ALA A 105 18.67 -9.84 3.85
N PRO A 106 19.71 -8.99 3.71
CA PRO A 106 20.51 -8.36 4.78
C PRO A 106 19.83 -7.13 5.42
N ALA A 107 18.74 -6.65 4.82
CA ALA A 107 17.87 -5.63 5.39
C ALA A 107 16.42 -6.08 5.24
N SER A 108 15.53 -5.67 6.15
CA SER A 108 14.11 -5.98 6.02
C SER A 108 13.39 -4.96 5.15
N GLY A 109 12.61 -5.45 4.18
CA GLY A 109 11.82 -4.61 3.28
C GLY A 109 11.45 -5.34 2.01
N TRP A 110 11.20 -4.60 0.93
CA TRP A 110 10.75 -5.13 -0.35
C TRP A 110 11.78 -4.89 -1.44
N ILE A 111 12.11 -5.94 -2.19
CA ILE A 111 12.95 -5.85 -3.38
C ILE A 111 12.17 -6.31 -4.61
N SER A 112 12.44 -5.67 -5.75
CA SER A 112 11.84 -6.09 -7.03
C SER A 112 12.56 -7.33 -7.54
N ASP A 113 11.80 -8.35 -7.94
CA ASP A 113 12.29 -9.58 -8.58
C ASP A 113 13.07 -9.28 -9.87
N TYR A 114 12.73 -8.18 -10.57
CA TYR A 114 13.39 -7.77 -11.82
C TYR A 114 14.93 -7.66 -11.71
N TYR A 115 15.42 -7.26 -10.54
CA TYR A 115 16.84 -7.04 -10.29
C TYR A 115 17.45 -8.16 -9.45
N THR A 116 17.01 -9.40 -9.67
CA THR A 116 17.52 -10.58 -8.96
C THR A 116 17.82 -11.72 -9.94
N ASN A 117 18.54 -12.74 -9.48
CA ASN A 117 18.85 -13.94 -10.27
C ASN A 117 17.85 -15.10 -10.01
N THR A 118 16.69 -14.76 -9.49
CA THR A 118 15.62 -15.70 -9.19
C THR A 118 15.12 -16.38 -10.47
N PRO A 119 14.64 -17.63 -10.37
CA PRO A 119 14.20 -18.37 -11.54
C PRO A 119 12.80 -17.94 -11.96
N GLY A 120 12.62 -17.72 -13.26
CA GLY A 120 11.31 -17.44 -13.86
C GLY A 120 10.96 -15.95 -13.83
N PHE A 121 10.65 -15.38 -15.00
CA PHE A 121 10.28 -13.98 -15.10
C PHE A 121 8.86 -13.75 -14.57
N ASN A 122 8.70 -12.81 -13.64
CA ASN A 122 7.41 -12.39 -13.07
C ASN A 122 6.63 -13.56 -12.39
N GLN A 123 7.39 -14.51 -11.84
CA GLN A 123 6.91 -15.68 -11.10
C GLN A 123 7.43 -15.62 -9.66
N TYR A 124 6.69 -16.22 -8.72
CA TYR A 124 7.18 -16.38 -7.35
C TYR A 124 8.25 -17.47 -7.30
N LEU A 125 9.11 -17.43 -6.28
CA LEU A 125 10.10 -18.50 -6.10
C LEU A 125 9.38 -19.82 -5.80
N PRO A 126 10.00 -20.96 -6.11
CA PRO A 126 9.46 -22.26 -5.73
C PRO A 126 9.19 -22.32 -4.23
N ASN A 127 7.94 -22.63 -3.88
CA ASN A 127 7.42 -22.67 -2.49
C ASN A 127 7.45 -21.33 -1.73
N GLU A 128 7.61 -20.20 -2.43
CA GLU A 128 7.42 -18.90 -1.81
C GLU A 128 5.94 -18.65 -1.56
N PRO A 129 5.53 -18.48 -0.29
CA PRO A 129 4.15 -18.15 0.00
C PRO A 129 3.86 -16.73 -0.49
N GLU A 130 2.63 -16.49 -0.92
CA GLU A 130 2.15 -15.12 -1.00
C GLU A 130 2.11 -14.54 0.42
N CYS A 131 2.50 -13.27 0.57
CA CYS A 131 2.53 -12.63 1.89
C CYS A 131 1.12 -12.56 2.49
N THR A 132 0.78 -13.52 3.35
CA THR A 132 -0.54 -13.64 3.98
C THR A 132 -0.63 -12.95 5.35
N THR A 133 0.44 -12.30 5.83
CA THR A 133 0.47 -11.72 7.19
C THR A 133 1.19 -10.37 7.31
N THR A 134 1.05 -9.48 6.33
CA THR A 134 1.31 -8.06 6.53
C THR A 134 0.03 -7.30 6.20
N PRO A 135 -0.44 -6.37 7.06
CA PRO A 135 -1.62 -5.60 6.72
C PRO A 135 -1.40 -4.98 5.35
N PRO A 136 -2.40 -5.04 4.46
CA PRO A 136 -2.37 -4.22 3.26
C PRO A 136 -2.02 -2.76 3.61
N PRO A 137 -1.42 -1.97 2.70
CA PRO A 137 -1.03 -0.58 2.97
C PRO A 137 -2.10 0.08 3.81
N THR A 138 -1.71 0.57 4.99
CA THR A 138 -2.60 0.87 6.14
C THR A 138 -3.97 1.36 5.69
N GLY A 139 -4.98 0.49 5.78
CA GLY A 139 -6.32 0.79 5.30
C GLY A 139 -7.13 -0.42 4.83
N THR A 140 -8.39 -0.18 4.56
CA THR A 140 -9.36 -1.09 3.95
C THR A 140 -8.96 -1.45 2.50
N ARG A 141 -9.65 -2.41 1.86
CA ARG A 141 -9.42 -2.70 0.41
C ARG A 141 -9.76 -1.49 -0.46
N GLU A 142 -10.70 -0.67 -0.01
CA GLU A 142 -11.07 0.59 -0.63
C GLU A 142 -9.92 1.59 -0.56
N ASP A 143 -9.23 1.69 0.59
CA ASP A 143 -8.07 2.59 0.75
C ASP A 143 -6.94 2.23 -0.20
N ARG A 144 -6.69 0.92 -0.36
CA ARG A 144 -5.75 0.37 -1.35
C ARG A 144 -6.11 0.77 -2.78
N ALA A 145 -7.34 0.45 -3.19
CA ALA A 145 -7.82 0.79 -4.53
C ALA A 145 -7.72 2.29 -4.82
N MET A 146 -8.00 3.14 -3.83
CA MET A 146 -7.85 4.59 -3.97
C MET A 146 -6.40 5.05 -4.02
N ALA A 147 -5.49 4.44 -3.25
CA ALA A 147 -4.07 4.72 -3.33
C ALA A 147 -3.54 4.42 -4.74
N TRP A 148 -3.87 3.24 -5.29
CA TRP A 148 -3.50 2.89 -6.66
C TRP A 148 -4.11 3.85 -7.68
N ALA A 149 -5.42 4.10 -7.61
CA ALA A 149 -6.12 4.95 -8.58
C ALA A 149 -5.55 6.37 -8.62
N ARG A 150 -5.13 6.92 -7.48
CA ARG A 150 -4.46 8.22 -7.39
C ARG A 150 -3.06 8.22 -8.01
N SER A 151 -2.33 7.12 -7.86
CA SER A 151 -0.96 6.98 -8.38
C SER A 151 -0.89 6.97 -9.91
N VAL A 152 -1.97 6.58 -10.58
CA VAL A 152 -2.04 6.47 -12.05
C VAL A 152 -2.74 7.66 -12.72
N ILE A 153 -3.13 8.70 -11.96
CA ILE A 153 -3.68 9.93 -12.54
C ILE A 153 -2.68 10.53 -13.54
N GLY A 154 -3.19 10.94 -14.71
CA GLY A 154 -2.42 11.48 -15.82
C GLY A 154 -1.92 10.41 -16.80
N GLN A 155 -2.01 9.12 -16.47
CA GLN A 155 -1.64 8.05 -17.39
C GLN A 155 -2.72 7.82 -18.45
N ALA A 156 -2.32 7.65 -19.71
CA ALA A 156 -3.21 7.30 -20.82
C ALA A 156 -3.33 5.79 -21.06
N TYR A 157 -2.40 5.02 -20.48
CA TYR A 157 -2.24 3.60 -20.75
C TYR A 157 -2.13 2.80 -19.46
N THR A 158 -2.59 1.56 -19.49
CA THR A 158 -2.21 0.53 -18.53
C THR A 158 -0.72 0.29 -18.64
N ASN A 159 -0.09 -0.15 -17.57
CA ASN A 159 1.35 -0.32 -17.47
C ASN A 159 1.79 -1.79 -17.58
N GLY A 160 0.93 -2.68 -18.08
CA GLY A 160 1.22 -4.11 -18.18
C GLY A 160 1.16 -4.84 -16.83
N ASP A 161 0.46 -4.27 -15.85
CA ASP A 161 0.36 -4.81 -14.51
C ASP A 161 -0.67 -5.94 -14.43
N LEU A 162 -0.44 -6.88 -13.50
CA LEU A 162 -1.33 -8.04 -13.29
C LEU A 162 -1.39 -9.00 -14.49
N GLY A 163 -0.44 -8.88 -15.43
CA GLY A 163 -0.38 -9.70 -16.64
C GLY A 163 -1.27 -9.19 -17.77
N ASP A 164 -1.80 -7.96 -17.68
CA ASP A 164 -2.44 -7.32 -18.83
C ASP A 164 -1.39 -6.89 -19.87
N SER A 165 -1.76 -6.85 -21.15
CA SER A 165 -0.97 -6.10 -22.13
C SER A 165 -1.21 -4.61 -21.93
N ASN A 166 -0.26 -3.77 -22.36
CA ASN A 166 -0.41 -2.32 -22.33
C ASN A 166 -1.63 -1.90 -23.20
N HIS A 167 -2.68 -1.34 -22.59
CA HIS A 167 -3.90 -0.87 -23.26
C HIS A 167 -4.18 0.60 -22.97
N GLN A 168 -4.91 1.29 -23.85
CA GLN A 168 -5.42 2.62 -23.53
C GLN A 168 -6.52 2.55 -22.47
N TRP A 169 -6.51 3.52 -21.55
CA TRP A 169 -7.56 3.65 -20.53
C TRP A 169 -8.91 4.14 -21.08
N ASP A 170 -8.91 4.72 -22.27
CA ASP A 170 -10.11 5.25 -22.90
C ASP A 170 -11.09 4.13 -23.27
N GLY A 171 -12.34 4.26 -22.86
CA GLY A 171 -13.35 3.19 -22.97
C GLY A 171 -13.17 2.01 -22.00
N TRP A 172 -12.10 1.96 -21.20
CA TRP A 172 -11.77 0.85 -20.29
C TRP A 172 -12.17 1.12 -18.83
N CYS A 173 -13.25 1.87 -18.62
CA CYS A 173 -13.67 2.31 -17.27
C CYS A 173 -13.91 1.16 -16.29
N ASP A 174 -14.49 0.07 -16.75
CA ASP A 174 -14.79 -1.09 -15.90
C ASP A 174 -13.53 -1.86 -15.53
N ASN A 175 -12.62 -2.07 -16.50
CA ASN A 175 -11.32 -2.67 -16.22
C ASN A 175 -10.46 -1.77 -15.32
N PHE A 176 -10.50 -0.46 -15.48
CA PHE A 176 -9.79 0.47 -14.61
C PHE A 176 -10.15 0.27 -13.13
N VAL A 177 -11.44 0.13 -12.81
CA VAL A 177 -11.84 -0.14 -11.42
C VAL A 177 -11.46 -1.56 -10.97
N GLY A 178 -11.47 -2.55 -11.88
CA GLY A 178 -10.90 -3.88 -11.61
C GLY A 178 -9.41 -3.85 -11.25
N HIS A 179 -8.61 -3.07 -12.00
CA HIS A 179 -7.18 -2.88 -11.76
C HIS A 179 -6.88 -2.20 -10.43
N ALA A 180 -7.67 -1.18 -10.08
CA ALA A 180 -7.58 -0.55 -8.75
C ALA A 180 -7.78 -1.57 -7.64
N TYR A 181 -8.63 -2.55 -7.89
CA TYR A 181 -8.93 -3.61 -6.95
C TYR A 181 -8.04 -4.85 -7.08
N GLY A 182 -6.94 -4.77 -7.83
CA GLY A 182 -5.94 -5.83 -7.92
C GLY A 182 -6.25 -6.92 -8.94
N ARG A 183 -7.17 -6.68 -9.87
CA ARG A 183 -7.54 -7.65 -10.93
C ARG A 183 -7.08 -7.18 -12.31
N ALA A 184 -6.60 -8.11 -13.13
CA ALA A 184 -6.20 -7.83 -14.52
C ALA A 184 -7.39 -7.43 -15.43
N ALA A 185 -8.62 -7.65 -14.96
CA ALA A 185 -9.86 -7.22 -15.59
C ALA A 185 -10.98 -7.23 -14.53
N SER A 186 -12.05 -6.47 -14.77
CA SER A 186 -13.26 -6.57 -13.94
C SER A 186 -14.00 -7.90 -14.13
N GLY A 187 -13.82 -8.56 -15.28
CA GLY A 187 -14.56 -9.76 -15.65
C GLY A 187 -15.97 -9.48 -16.19
N TYR A 188 -16.38 -8.21 -16.32
CA TYR A 188 -17.63 -7.83 -16.97
C TYR A 188 -17.36 -7.21 -18.33
N ALA A 189 -18.26 -7.46 -19.27
CA ALA A 189 -18.13 -6.95 -20.64
C ALA A 189 -18.25 -5.41 -20.73
N SER A 190 -18.91 -4.78 -19.75
CA SER A 190 -19.10 -3.33 -19.68
C SER A 190 -19.54 -2.89 -18.29
N ALA A 191 -19.45 -1.58 -18.04
CA ALA A 191 -19.88 -0.98 -16.77
C ALA A 191 -21.38 -1.17 -16.50
N ILE A 192 -22.24 -1.13 -17.54
CA ILE A 192 -23.67 -1.40 -17.34
C ILE A 192 -23.96 -2.87 -17.01
N VAL A 193 -23.17 -3.80 -17.54
CA VAL A 193 -23.28 -5.23 -17.19
C VAL A 193 -22.84 -5.45 -15.73
N HIS A 194 -21.74 -4.81 -15.32
CA HIS A 194 -21.27 -4.84 -13.94
C HIS A 194 -22.31 -4.24 -12.98
N TYR A 195 -22.87 -3.08 -13.30
CA TYR A 195 -23.97 -2.46 -12.55
C TYR A 195 -25.15 -3.42 -12.39
N ASN A 196 -25.63 -4.05 -13.47
CA ASN A 196 -26.77 -4.96 -13.43
C ASN A 196 -26.49 -6.22 -12.57
N SER A 197 -25.24 -6.71 -12.57
CA SER A 197 -24.79 -7.80 -11.69
C SER A 197 -24.86 -7.40 -10.21
N LEU A 198 -24.37 -6.20 -9.85
CA LEU A 198 -24.46 -5.70 -8.47
C LEU A 198 -25.90 -5.38 -8.07
N LEU A 199 -26.72 -4.88 -9.00
CA LEU A 199 -28.12 -4.56 -8.78
C LEU A 199 -28.94 -5.81 -8.47
N SER A 200 -28.76 -6.89 -9.26
CA SER A 200 -29.49 -8.15 -9.05
C SER A 200 -29.16 -8.81 -7.71
N ARG A 201 -27.97 -8.52 -7.16
CA ARG A 201 -27.51 -8.94 -5.82
C ARG A 201 -27.92 -7.99 -4.70
N GLY A 202 -28.65 -6.92 -5.01
CA GLY A 202 -29.10 -5.93 -4.02
C GLY A 202 -27.98 -5.07 -3.42
N MET A 203 -26.85 -4.94 -4.12
CA MET A 203 -25.67 -4.22 -3.61
C MET A 203 -25.64 -2.74 -4.00
N ILE A 204 -26.40 -2.35 -5.02
CA ILE A 204 -26.50 -0.96 -5.47
C ILE A 204 -27.26 -0.11 -4.45
N ARG A 205 -26.67 1.04 -4.13
CA ARG A 205 -27.25 2.11 -3.33
C ARG A 205 -27.52 3.30 -4.23
N THR A 206 -28.77 3.71 -4.31
CA THR A 206 -29.24 4.83 -5.15
C THR A 206 -29.28 6.17 -4.40
N SER A 207 -28.94 6.16 -3.12
CA SER A 207 -28.93 7.34 -2.25
C SER A 207 -27.70 7.38 -1.35
N GLY A 208 -27.48 8.54 -0.73
CA GLY A 208 -26.32 8.80 0.12
C GLY A 208 -25.06 9.15 -0.66
N THR A 209 -24.07 9.67 0.05
CA THR A 209 -22.76 10.00 -0.52
C THR A 209 -21.94 8.72 -0.68
N PRO A 210 -21.45 8.40 -1.89
CA PRO A 210 -20.56 7.25 -2.08
C PRO A 210 -19.30 7.40 -1.20
N PRO A 211 -18.92 6.38 -0.41
CA PRO A 211 -17.70 6.41 0.38
C PRO A 211 -16.46 6.27 -0.51
N ALA A 212 -15.28 6.58 0.02
CA ALA A 212 -14.02 6.37 -0.68
C ALA A 212 -13.87 4.91 -1.13
N GLY A 213 -13.40 4.70 -2.36
CA GLY A 213 -13.26 3.39 -2.98
C GLY A 213 -14.55 2.80 -3.56
N ALA A 214 -15.72 3.38 -3.32
CA ALA A 214 -16.96 2.91 -3.92
C ALA A 214 -16.93 3.03 -5.45
N LEU A 215 -17.52 2.03 -6.12
CA LEU A 215 -17.82 2.05 -7.54
C LEU A 215 -19.07 2.89 -7.78
N VAL A 216 -18.99 3.84 -8.71
CA VAL A 216 -20.04 4.83 -8.99
C VAL A 216 -20.47 4.67 -10.44
N PHE A 217 -21.71 4.24 -10.65
CA PHE A 217 -22.21 3.79 -11.93
C PHE A 217 -23.13 4.80 -12.62
N TYR A 218 -23.05 4.79 -13.95
CA TYR A 218 -23.84 5.63 -14.84
C TYR A 218 -24.47 4.81 -15.96
N ALA A 219 -25.62 5.27 -16.44
CA ALA A 219 -26.40 4.59 -17.44
C ALA A 219 -25.68 4.49 -18.79
N ALA A 220 -26.02 3.45 -19.54
CA ALA A 220 -25.71 3.35 -20.95
C ALA A 220 -26.34 4.54 -21.70
N ALA A 221 -25.50 5.33 -22.36
CA ALA A 221 -25.89 6.53 -23.08
C ALA A 221 -24.99 6.73 -24.29
N SER A 222 -25.41 7.55 -25.25
CA SER A 222 -24.62 7.85 -26.46
C SER A 222 -23.21 8.35 -26.14
N ILE A 223 -23.06 9.16 -25.08
CA ILE A 223 -21.78 9.73 -24.65
C ILE A 223 -20.76 8.67 -24.18
N ASN A 224 -21.21 7.48 -23.79
CA ASN A 224 -20.35 6.35 -23.38
C ASN A 224 -20.52 5.14 -24.32
N GLY A 225 -20.95 5.38 -25.56
CA GLY A 225 -21.14 4.33 -26.57
C GLY A 225 -22.16 3.26 -26.18
N TYR A 226 -23.07 3.58 -25.26
CA TYR A 226 -24.06 2.67 -24.67
C TYR A 226 -23.48 1.53 -23.82
N TYR A 227 -22.24 1.64 -23.33
CA TYR A 227 -21.62 0.65 -22.43
C TYR A 227 -21.82 0.96 -20.94
N GLY A 228 -22.41 2.12 -20.61
CA GLY A 228 -22.43 2.65 -19.25
C GLY A 228 -21.08 3.23 -18.86
N HIS A 229 -20.98 3.70 -17.63
CA HIS A 229 -19.70 4.19 -17.10
C HIS A 229 -19.56 3.87 -15.62
N VAL A 230 -18.33 3.61 -15.16
CA VAL A 230 -18.02 3.41 -13.74
C VAL A 230 -16.80 4.23 -13.33
N MET A 231 -16.84 4.77 -12.13
CA MET A 231 -15.75 5.54 -11.51
C MET A 231 -15.48 5.08 -10.08
N LEU A 232 -14.35 5.49 -9.52
CA LEU A 232 -14.04 5.36 -8.09
C LEU A 232 -14.34 6.66 -7.37
N SER A 233 -15.11 6.59 -6.28
CA SER A 233 -15.32 7.76 -5.42
C SER A 233 -14.13 8.03 -4.50
N GLU A 234 -13.77 9.29 -4.33
CA GLU A 234 -12.82 9.73 -3.30
C GLU A 234 -13.50 9.98 -1.93
N GLY A 235 -14.82 9.76 -1.81
CA GLY A 235 -15.59 9.95 -0.57
C GLY A 235 -15.92 11.40 -0.21
N ASN A 236 -15.43 12.37 -0.99
CA ASN A 236 -15.57 13.80 -0.75
C ASN A 236 -16.26 14.55 -1.90
N GLY A 237 -17.02 13.83 -2.73
CA GLY A 237 -17.69 14.40 -3.92
C GLY A 237 -16.79 14.53 -5.16
N ASN A 238 -15.52 14.12 -5.07
CA ASN A 238 -14.65 13.91 -6.22
C ASN A 238 -14.60 12.43 -6.60
N TYR A 239 -14.31 12.18 -7.87
CA TYR A 239 -14.26 10.84 -8.45
C TYR A 239 -13.03 10.71 -9.35
N ILE A 240 -12.43 9.53 -9.38
CA ILE A 240 -11.34 9.18 -10.29
C ILE A 240 -11.91 8.25 -11.35
N THR A 241 -11.60 8.55 -12.61
CA THR A 241 -12.08 7.80 -13.76
C THR A 241 -11.00 7.59 -14.79
N SER A 242 -11.14 6.50 -15.54
CA SER A 242 -10.48 6.34 -16.83
C SER A 242 -11.16 7.21 -17.91
N ALA A 243 -10.36 7.68 -18.86
CA ALA A 243 -10.70 8.36 -20.11
C ALA A 243 -9.43 8.33 -20.97
N ALA A 244 -9.30 9.23 -21.97
CA ALA A 244 -8.04 9.46 -22.68
C ALA A 244 -6.80 9.57 -21.75
N THR A 245 -6.99 10.16 -20.56
CA THR A 245 -6.10 9.99 -19.42
C THR A 245 -6.90 9.76 -18.15
N VAL A 246 -6.34 9.04 -17.19
CA VAL A 246 -6.93 8.93 -15.85
C VAL A 246 -6.96 10.31 -15.20
N ARG A 247 -8.12 10.71 -14.67
CA ARG A 247 -8.33 12.06 -14.15
C ARG A 247 -9.37 12.10 -13.04
N ARG A 248 -9.34 13.21 -12.31
CA ARG A 248 -10.41 13.58 -11.37
C ARG A 248 -11.54 14.29 -12.08
N VAL A 249 -12.77 13.99 -11.68
CA VAL A 249 -14.01 14.56 -12.22
C VAL A 249 -15.05 14.74 -11.11
N SER A 250 -16.12 15.47 -11.43
CA SER A 250 -17.33 15.59 -10.61
C SER A 250 -18.35 14.49 -10.94
N LEU A 251 -19.37 14.35 -10.08
CA LEU A 251 -20.47 13.39 -10.28
C LEU A 251 -21.24 13.61 -11.61
N THR A 252 -21.24 14.82 -12.14
CA THR A 252 -21.96 15.12 -13.40
C THR A 252 -21.25 14.60 -14.64
N TRP A 253 -19.98 14.21 -14.54
CA TRP A 253 -19.27 13.55 -15.62
C TRP A 253 -19.64 12.05 -15.63
N PRO A 254 -19.86 11.42 -16.80
CA PRO A 254 -19.64 11.91 -18.16
C PRO A 254 -20.85 12.64 -18.79
N GLY A 255 -21.86 13.05 -18.03
CA GLY A 255 -23.12 13.61 -18.55
C GLY A 255 -24.19 12.55 -18.82
N ALA A 256 -23.94 11.30 -18.41
CA ALA A 256 -24.93 10.23 -18.39
C ALA A 256 -25.73 10.25 -17.07
N PRO A 257 -26.96 9.71 -17.03
CA PRO A 257 -27.71 9.56 -15.79
C PRO A 257 -26.95 8.73 -14.74
N TYR A 258 -26.85 9.27 -13.53
CA TYR A 258 -26.31 8.55 -12.37
C TYR A 258 -27.25 7.41 -11.97
N LEU A 259 -26.71 6.21 -11.78
CA LEU A 259 -27.50 5.02 -11.42
C LEU A 259 -27.40 4.64 -9.95
N GLY A 260 -26.30 5.01 -9.28
CA GLY A 260 -26.03 4.60 -7.91
C GLY A 260 -24.58 4.24 -7.68
N TRP A 261 -24.28 3.76 -6.48
CA TRP A 261 -22.97 3.30 -6.10
C TRP A 261 -23.03 1.95 -5.39
N SER A 262 -21.92 1.22 -5.38
CA SER A 262 -21.74 0.02 -4.56
C SER A 262 -20.30 -0.04 -4.08
N TYR A 263 -20.04 -0.79 -3.01
CA TYR A 263 -18.69 -1.31 -2.80
C TYR A 263 -18.33 -2.22 -3.98
N ALA A 264 -17.03 -2.42 -4.20
CA ALA A 264 -16.57 -3.42 -5.14
C ALA A 264 -17.08 -4.82 -4.74
N ASP A 265 -17.06 -5.73 -5.71
CA ASP A 265 -17.32 -7.15 -5.50
C ASP A 265 -16.54 -7.65 -4.25
N PRO A 266 -17.19 -8.35 -3.29
CA PRO A 266 -16.57 -8.64 -2.00
C PRO A 266 -15.28 -9.44 -2.08
N GLU A 267 -15.12 -10.25 -3.13
CA GLU A 267 -13.94 -11.05 -3.41
C GLU A 267 -12.76 -10.23 -3.99
N TRP A 268 -12.96 -8.95 -4.31
CA TRP A 268 -11.91 -8.08 -4.82
C TRP A 268 -11.07 -7.53 -3.66
N THR A 269 -9.76 -7.75 -3.73
CA THR A 269 -8.88 -7.57 -2.58
C THR A 269 -8.32 -6.15 -2.44
N GLY A 270 -8.36 -5.29 -3.47
CA GLY A 270 -7.75 -3.96 -3.38
C GLY A 270 -6.23 -4.02 -3.60
N ARG A 271 -5.68 -3.13 -4.43
CA ARG A 271 -4.24 -3.09 -4.77
C ARG A 271 -3.44 -2.10 -3.94
#